data_AF-A0A3C0HJI9-F1
#
_entry.id   AF-A0A3C0HJI9-F1
#
_cell.length_a   1.000
_cell.length_b   1.000
_cell.length_c   1.000
_cell.angle_alpha   90.00
_cell.angle_beta   90.00
_cell.angle_gamma   90.00
#
_symmetry.space_group_name_H-M   'P 1'
#
loop_
_entity.id
_entity.type
_entity.pdbx_description
1 polymer ?
#
loop_
_entity_poly.entity_id
_entity_poly.type
_entity_poly.pdbx_seq_one_letter_code
_entity_poly.pdbx_strand_id
1 'polypeptide(L)'
;MAKAKAAATRDDSAEGNGRLGKKDYLERLAPLQLALSGAERLVAAKGQRLLVLVEGRDSAGKGGAIRAIAEKLNPRHCRTVALDKPTGRERGQWYFQRYVAHLPAAGEIVLMDRSWYNRAGVEKVMGFCTDAEYAAFMAQVPVFEKLLVDDGIRLAKYWLCVDQAQQEARFAERAKDPLKRWKLSPIDLKAREKYDAYTRAREAMLAATHTPHAPWTLVDFNDQRRGRLTMIRHWLGSLPRTPADAGALRLPKLGARPQRERYKVCLPIADTSDVTAPVKPASKRPSTR
;
A
#
# COMPACT_ATOMS: atom_id res chain seq x y z
N MET A 1 35.21 21.83 -42.31
CA MET A 1 35.78 20.53 -41.88
C MET A 1 36.00 20.61 -40.37
N ALA A 2 35.09 20.12 -39.54
CA ALA A 2 34.91 18.73 -39.11
C ALA A 2 35.72 18.36 -37.84
N LYS A 3 34.96 18.09 -36.75
CA LYS A 3 35.26 17.26 -35.56
C LYS A 3 36.33 17.82 -34.59
N ALA A 4 36.21 17.69 -33.26
CA ALA A 4 35.50 16.71 -32.45
C ALA A 4 34.94 17.32 -31.14
N LYS A 5 33.68 17.01 -30.82
CA LYS A 5 33.09 17.15 -29.49
C LYS A 5 33.38 15.86 -28.74
N ALA A 6 34.02 15.97 -27.57
CA ALA A 6 34.21 14.86 -26.65
C ALA A 6 32.84 14.29 -26.26
N ALA A 7 32.58 13.04 -26.65
CA ALA A 7 31.47 12.27 -26.16
C ALA A 7 31.79 11.85 -24.72
N ALA A 8 31.12 12.48 -23.75
CA ALA A 8 31.02 11.94 -22.41
C ALA A 8 30.21 10.64 -22.50
N THR A 9 30.92 9.52 -22.44
CA THR A 9 30.35 8.19 -22.26
C THR A 9 29.49 8.19 -21.01
N ARG A 10 28.21 7.88 -21.18
CA ARG A 10 27.28 7.57 -20.10
C ARG A 10 27.74 6.27 -19.47
N ASP A 11 28.23 6.36 -18.24
CA ASP A 11 28.39 5.19 -17.38
C ASP A 11 27.02 4.85 -16.78
N ASP A 12 26.22 4.14 -17.58
CA ASP A 12 24.99 3.44 -17.15
C ASP A 12 25.38 1.96 -16.94
N SER A 13 26.28 1.69 -15.99
CA SER A 13 26.61 0.33 -15.57
C SER A 13 25.85 -0.02 -14.29
N ALA A 14 24.58 -0.41 -14.49
CA ALA A 14 23.85 -1.20 -13.53
C ALA A 14 24.38 -2.64 -13.58
N GLU A 15 25.36 -3.00 -12.75
CA GLU A 15 25.65 -4.41 -12.45
C GLU A 15 26.43 -4.52 -11.14
N GLY A 16 25.84 -5.17 -10.13
CA GLY A 16 26.54 -5.40 -8.85
C GLY A 16 25.72 -6.00 -7.72
N ASN A 17 24.37 -6.05 -7.79
CA ASN A 17 23.60 -6.69 -6.70
C ASN A 17 22.22 -7.27 -7.13
N GLY A 18 21.93 -7.43 -8.43
CA GLY A 18 20.67 -7.99 -8.94
C GLY A 18 19.38 -7.16 -8.69
N ARG A 19 19.46 -6.06 -7.93
CA ARG A 19 18.33 -5.19 -7.55
C ARG A 19 17.92 -4.25 -8.68
N LEU A 20 16.62 -4.06 -8.87
CA LEU A 20 16.06 -3.20 -9.91
C LEU A 20 16.31 -1.71 -9.60
N GLY A 21 16.84 -0.95 -10.56
CA GLY A 21 17.08 0.49 -10.46
C GLY A 21 15.79 1.31 -10.26
N LYS A 22 15.91 2.55 -9.72
CA LYS A 22 14.73 3.40 -9.48
C LYS A 22 14.08 3.83 -10.79
N LYS A 23 14.89 4.22 -11.77
CA LYS A 23 14.45 4.66 -13.10
C LYS A 23 13.67 3.54 -13.80
N ASP A 24 14.29 2.37 -13.95
CA ASP A 24 13.66 1.19 -14.57
C ASP A 24 12.39 0.76 -13.84
N TYR A 25 12.38 0.83 -12.51
CA TYR A 25 11.17 0.55 -11.73
C TYR A 25 10.03 1.51 -12.07
N LEU A 26 10.30 2.82 -12.16
CA LEU A 26 9.28 3.82 -12.48
C LEU A 26 8.77 3.65 -13.91
N GLU A 27 9.65 3.38 -14.86
CA GLU A 27 9.28 3.09 -16.26
C GLU A 27 8.38 1.85 -16.36
N ARG A 28 8.69 0.78 -15.61
CA ARG A 28 7.88 -0.45 -15.58
C ARG A 28 6.58 -0.31 -14.78
N LEU A 29 6.53 0.59 -13.80
CA LEU A 29 5.35 0.83 -12.98
C LEU A 29 4.30 1.67 -13.72
N ALA A 30 4.73 2.64 -14.53
CA ALA A 30 3.83 3.54 -15.25
C ALA A 30 2.70 2.85 -16.04
N PRO A 31 2.96 1.85 -16.91
CA PRO A 31 1.89 1.15 -17.62
C PRO A 31 0.96 0.35 -16.69
N LEU A 32 1.49 -0.16 -15.57
CA LEU A 32 0.68 -0.86 -14.58
C LEU A 32 -0.26 0.10 -13.85
N GLN A 33 0.20 1.31 -13.51
CA GLN A 33 -0.64 2.34 -12.90
C GLN A 33 -1.74 2.83 -13.85
N LEU A 34 -1.45 2.94 -15.15
CA LEU A 34 -2.47 3.22 -16.16
C LEU A 34 -3.52 2.11 -16.21
N ALA A 35 -3.10 0.84 -16.23
CA ALA A 35 -4.00 -0.30 -16.20
C ALA A 35 -4.85 -0.34 -14.92
N LEU A 36 -4.25 -0.03 -13.76
CA LEU A 36 -4.94 0.10 -12.47
C LEU A 36 -6.02 1.18 -12.52
N SER A 37 -5.73 2.36 -13.08
CA SER A 37 -6.74 3.43 -13.24
C SER A 37 -7.87 3.02 -14.19
N GLY A 38 -7.57 2.24 -15.24
CA GLY A 38 -8.60 1.65 -16.08
C GLY A 38 -9.49 0.66 -15.31
N ALA A 39 -8.88 -0.26 -14.56
CA ALA A 39 -9.59 -1.26 -13.77
C ALA A 39 -10.45 -0.62 -12.67
N GLU A 40 -9.93 0.39 -11.97
CA GLU A 40 -10.66 1.15 -10.95
C GLU A 40 -11.94 1.80 -11.51
N ARG A 41 -11.85 2.44 -12.68
CA ARG A 41 -13.03 2.99 -13.36
C ARG A 41 -14.08 1.92 -13.67
N LEU A 42 -13.66 0.73 -14.08
CA LEU A 42 -14.57 -0.39 -14.32
C LEU A 42 -15.21 -0.92 -13.04
N VAL A 43 -14.44 -1.01 -11.96
CA VAL A 43 -14.93 -1.42 -10.64
C VAL A 43 -16.05 -0.46 -10.21
N ALA A 44 -15.79 0.84 -10.29
CA ALA A 44 -16.77 1.89 -9.99
C ALA A 44 -18.01 1.78 -10.88
N ALA A 45 -17.83 1.72 -12.21
CA ALA A 45 -18.93 1.68 -13.18
C ALA A 45 -19.82 0.42 -13.04
N LYS A 46 -19.23 -0.72 -12.65
CA LYS A 46 -19.94 -2.00 -12.48
C LYS A 46 -20.39 -2.25 -11.03
N GLY A 47 -20.15 -1.33 -10.11
CA GLY A 47 -20.45 -1.52 -8.68
C GLY A 47 -19.71 -2.70 -8.03
N GLN A 48 -18.57 -3.12 -8.59
CA GLN A 48 -17.80 -4.23 -8.01
C GLN A 48 -17.15 -3.81 -6.70
N ARG A 49 -16.91 -4.80 -5.83
CA ARG A 49 -16.37 -4.58 -4.47
C ARG A 49 -15.07 -5.36 -4.34
N LEU A 50 -13.95 -4.64 -4.22
CA LEU A 50 -12.63 -5.25 -4.12
C LEU A 50 -12.05 -5.05 -2.72
N LEU A 51 -11.55 -6.13 -2.12
CA LEU A 51 -10.84 -6.09 -0.85
C LEU A 51 -9.48 -6.75 -1.00
N VAL A 52 -8.42 -5.99 -0.73
CA VAL A 52 -7.03 -6.47 -0.81
C VAL A 52 -6.40 -6.44 0.57
N LEU A 53 -6.04 -7.60 1.09
CA LEU A 53 -5.28 -7.73 2.34
C LEU A 53 -3.79 -7.83 2.00
N VAL A 54 -2.99 -6.96 2.61
CA VAL A 54 -1.52 -6.99 2.45
C VAL A 54 -0.89 -7.34 3.78
N GLU A 55 -0.50 -8.60 3.93
CA GLU A 55 0.19 -9.15 5.08
C GLU A 55 1.67 -9.40 4.81
N GLY A 56 2.41 -9.63 5.88
CA GLY A 56 3.84 -9.94 5.83
C GLY A 56 4.54 -9.40 7.07
N ARG A 57 5.80 -9.82 7.24
CA ARG A 57 6.63 -9.44 8.38
C ARG A 57 6.81 -7.91 8.47
N ASP A 58 7.25 -7.47 9.64
CA ASP A 58 7.74 -6.10 9.81
C ASP A 58 8.87 -5.85 8.82
N SER A 59 8.90 -4.64 8.28
CA SER A 59 9.81 -4.21 7.21
C SER A 59 9.71 -4.95 5.85
N ALA A 60 8.75 -5.86 5.64
CA ALA A 60 8.56 -6.57 4.37
C ALA A 60 8.25 -5.63 3.18
N GLY A 61 7.51 -4.53 3.42
CA GLY A 61 7.24 -3.52 2.38
C GLY A 61 5.77 -3.19 2.12
N LYS A 62 4.85 -3.61 3.00
CA LYS A 62 3.38 -3.45 2.89
C LYS A 62 2.93 -2.07 2.44
N GLY A 63 3.20 -1.02 3.24
CA GLY A 63 2.82 0.35 2.88
C GLY A 63 3.42 0.86 1.56
N GLY A 64 4.60 0.36 1.15
CA GLY A 64 5.18 0.69 -0.15
C GLY A 64 4.43 0.02 -1.32
N ALA A 65 3.93 -1.19 -1.13
CA ALA A 65 3.09 -1.90 -2.09
C ALA A 65 1.70 -1.26 -2.22
N ILE A 66 1.06 -0.96 -1.09
CA ILE A 66 -0.23 -0.26 -1.05
C ILE A 66 -0.11 1.10 -1.74
N ARG A 67 0.94 1.87 -1.44
CA ARG A 67 1.17 3.16 -2.10
C ARG A 67 1.34 3.01 -3.61
N ALA A 68 2.12 2.02 -4.07
CA ALA A 68 2.34 1.83 -5.51
C ALA A 68 1.03 1.53 -6.28
N ILE A 69 0.06 0.90 -5.60
CA ILE A 69 -1.30 0.69 -6.11
C ILE A 69 -2.11 1.99 -6.05
N ALA A 70 -2.23 2.58 -4.86
CA ALA A 70 -3.20 3.65 -4.59
C ALA A 70 -2.81 5.03 -5.16
N GLU A 71 -1.50 5.30 -5.37
CA GLU A 71 -0.99 6.63 -5.70
C GLU A 71 -1.59 7.26 -6.97
N LYS A 72 -2.10 6.44 -7.91
CA LYS A 72 -2.72 6.91 -9.17
C LYS A 72 -4.20 6.59 -9.29
N LEU A 73 -4.83 6.09 -8.23
CA LEU A 73 -6.26 5.77 -8.21
C LEU A 73 -7.07 6.93 -7.64
N ASN A 74 -8.33 7.02 -8.05
CA ASN A 74 -9.25 8.01 -7.48
C ASN A 74 -9.51 7.71 -5.99
N PRO A 75 -9.19 8.63 -5.06
CA PRO A 75 -9.37 8.41 -3.62
C PRO A 75 -10.83 8.24 -3.19
N ARG A 76 -11.80 8.59 -4.06
CA ARG A 76 -13.23 8.35 -3.81
C ARG A 76 -13.62 6.88 -4.01
N HIS A 77 -12.84 6.14 -4.81
CA HIS A 77 -13.12 4.73 -5.10
C HIS A 77 -12.09 3.81 -4.44
N CYS A 78 -10.87 4.28 -4.17
CA CYS A 78 -9.82 3.50 -3.54
C CYS A 78 -9.39 4.13 -2.21
N ARG A 79 -9.55 3.40 -1.10
CA ARG A 79 -9.09 3.82 0.22
C ARG A 79 -8.20 2.77 0.90
N THR A 80 -7.28 3.27 1.72
CA THR A 80 -6.41 2.44 2.56
C THR A 80 -6.93 2.40 3.99
N VAL A 81 -6.93 1.22 4.59
CA VAL A 81 -7.28 0.98 5.99
C VAL A 81 -6.03 0.46 6.70
N ALA A 82 -5.59 1.17 7.73
CA ALA A 82 -4.46 0.79 8.57
C ALA A 82 -4.87 1.03 10.03
N LEU A 83 -5.48 0.04 10.65
CA LEU A 83 -6.01 0.15 12.01
C LEU A 83 -4.88 0.12 13.04
N ASP A 84 -4.97 0.99 14.04
CA ASP A 84 -4.13 0.91 15.24
C ASP A 84 -4.59 -0.24 16.16
N LYS A 85 -3.86 -0.45 17.26
CA LYS A 85 -4.23 -1.40 18.32
C LYS A 85 -5.68 -1.21 18.76
N PRO A 86 -6.41 -2.30 19.05
CA PRO A 86 -7.82 -2.21 19.43
C PRO A 86 -7.98 -1.42 20.74
N THR A 87 -8.95 -0.52 20.75
CA THR A 87 -9.42 0.20 21.94
C THR A 87 -10.00 -0.76 22.98
N GLY A 88 -10.23 -0.28 24.21
CA GLY A 88 -10.86 -1.09 25.26
C GLY A 88 -12.22 -1.67 24.83
N ARG A 89 -13.02 -0.86 24.12
CA ARG A 89 -14.30 -1.29 23.56
C ARG A 89 -14.14 -2.35 22.47
N GLU A 90 -13.24 -2.14 21.51
CA GLU A 90 -13.01 -3.11 20.42
C GLU A 90 -12.48 -4.45 20.92
N ARG A 91 -11.72 -4.49 22.03
CA ARG A 91 -11.32 -5.76 22.65
C ARG A 91 -12.47 -6.54 23.27
N GLY A 92 -13.56 -5.86 23.67
CA GLY A 92 -14.78 -6.50 24.17
C GLY A 92 -15.79 -6.85 23.08
N GLN A 93 -15.49 -6.57 21.81
CA GLN A 93 -16.34 -6.88 20.67
C GLN A 93 -15.99 -8.25 20.09
N TRP A 94 -16.86 -8.75 19.21
CA TRP A 94 -16.46 -9.82 18.31
C TRP A 94 -15.29 -9.36 17.44
N TYR A 95 -14.25 -10.20 17.32
CA TYR A 95 -12.96 -9.81 16.75
C TYR A 95 -13.05 -9.18 15.35
N PHE A 96 -13.91 -9.71 14.49
CA PHE A 96 -14.08 -9.22 13.11
C PHE A 96 -14.87 -7.90 13.03
N GLN A 97 -15.62 -7.51 14.07
CA GLN A 97 -16.55 -6.38 14.04
C GLN A 97 -15.88 -5.07 13.61
N ARG A 98 -14.68 -4.79 14.15
CA ARG A 98 -13.93 -3.57 13.79
C ARG A 98 -13.50 -3.56 12.33
N TYR A 99 -13.26 -4.72 11.72
CA TYR A 99 -12.85 -4.84 10.33
C TYR A 99 -14.05 -4.77 9.38
N VAL A 100 -15.20 -5.32 9.79
CA VAL A 100 -16.45 -5.29 9.02
C VAL A 100 -16.88 -3.86 8.72
N ALA A 101 -16.68 -2.93 9.65
CA ALA A 101 -16.95 -1.51 9.47
C ALA A 101 -16.16 -0.85 8.30
N HIS A 102 -15.15 -1.53 7.78
CA HIS A 102 -14.27 -1.03 6.72
C HIS A 102 -14.37 -1.81 5.41
N LEU A 103 -15.30 -2.76 5.27
CA LEU A 103 -15.50 -3.51 4.03
C LEU A 103 -15.92 -2.58 2.87
N PRO A 104 -15.61 -2.96 1.61
CA PRO A 104 -15.96 -2.15 0.44
C PRO A 104 -17.48 -2.11 0.17
N ALA A 105 -18.00 -0.93 -0.10
CA ALA A 105 -19.30 -0.73 -0.75
C ALA A 105 -19.19 -0.81 -2.29
N ALA A 106 -20.32 -0.76 -2.98
CA ALA A 106 -20.37 -0.86 -4.45
C ALA A 106 -19.44 0.17 -5.13
N GLY A 107 -18.54 -0.31 -5.98
CA GLY A 107 -17.56 0.51 -6.67
C GLY A 107 -16.30 0.82 -5.87
N GLU A 108 -16.18 0.31 -4.65
CA GLU A 108 -15.03 0.56 -3.79
C GLU A 108 -13.94 -0.52 -3.90
N ILE A 109 -12.71 -0.03 -3.76
CA ILE A 109 -11.47 -0.78 -3.56
C ILE A 109 -10.95 -0.44 -2.17
N VAL A 110 -10.86 -1.44 -1.31
CA VAL A 110 -10.28 -1.30 0.03
C VAL A 110 -8.96 -2.04 0.10
N LEU A 111 -7.90 -1.32 0.44
CA LEU A 111 -6.56 -1.87 0.67
C LEU A 111 -6.29 -1.89 2.17
N MET A 112 -6.10 -3.06 2.78
CA MET A 112 -5.82 -3.19 4.20
C MET A 112 -4.31 -3.40 4.44
N ASP A 113 -3.65 -2.44 5.12
CA ASP A 113 -2.28 -2.60 5.64
C ASP A 113 -2.35 -3.32 6.97
N ARG A 114 -2.12 -4.64 6.91
CA ARG A 114 -2.60 -5.62 7.89
C ARG A 114 -4.12 -5.70 7.95
N SER A 115 -4.62 -6.76 8.56
CA SER A 115 -6.04 -7.12 8.56
C SER A 115 -6.42 -7.87 9.84
N TRP A 116 -7.51 -8.62 9.78
CA TRP A 116 -7.89 -9.57 10.83
C TRP A 116 -6.82 -10.66 11.05
N TYR A 117 -5.89 -10.87 10.11
CA TYR A 117 -4.76 -11.77 10.31
C TYR A 117 -3.73 -11.30 11.35
N ASN A 118 -3.91 -10.10 11.94
CA ASN A 118 -3.17 -9.72 13.15
C ASN A 118 -3.25 -10.81 14.25
N ARG A 119 -4.42 -11.44 14.42
CA ARG A 119 -4.60 -12.53 15.38
C ARG A 119 -3.75 -13.77 15.07
N ALA A 120 -3.61 -14.10 13.80
CA ALA A 120 -2.78 -15.23 13.36
C ALA A 120 -1.27 -14.94 13.35
N GLY A 121 -0.87 -13.67 13.43
CA GLY A 121 0.52 -13.26 13.42
C GLY A 121 0.96 -12.65 14.74
N VAL A 122 0.89 -11.32 14.82
CA VAL A 122 1.44 -10.56 15.94
C VAL A 122 0.76 -10.89 17.27
N GLU A 123 -0.56 -11.06 17.32
CA GLU A 123 -1.22 -11.34 18.61
C GLU A 123 -0.82 -12.71 19.14
N LYS A 124 -0.77 -13.74 18.28
CA LYS A 124 -0.32 -15.08 18.67
C LYS A 124 1.13 -15.10 19.14
N VAL A 125 2.05 -14.47 18.40
CA VAL A 125 3.49 -14.53 18.70
C VAL A 125 3.87 -13.65 19.90
N MET A 126 3.14 -12.56 20.11
CA MET A 126 3.39 -11.61 21.20
C MET A 126 2.52 -11.84 22.44
N GLY A 127 1.59 -12.80 22.40
CA GLY A 127 0.71 -13.11 23.53
C GLY A 127 -0.36 -12.03 23.78
N PHE A 128 -0.83 -11.36 22.72
CA PHE A 128 -1.91 -10.38 22.82
C PHE A 128 -3.31 -10.99 22.66
N CYS A 129 -3.38 -12.29 22.40
CA CYS A 129 -4.59 -13.09 22.46
C CYS A 129 -4.31 -14.39 23.23
N THR A 130 -5.35 -14.96 23.81
CA THR A 130 -5.29 -16.29 24.44
C THR A 130 -5.24 -17.40 23.39
N ASP A 131 -4.79 -18.59 23.77
CA ASP A 131 -4.78 -19.74 22.86
C ASP A 131 -6.20 -20.12 22.39
N ALA A 132 -7.21 -19.95 23.26
CA ALA A 132 -8.61 -20.16 22.91
C ALA A 132 -9.10 -19.16 21.86
N GLU A 133 -8.77 -17.87 22.01
CA GLU A 133 -9.11 -16.85 21.03
C GLU A 133 -8.42 -17.06 19.67
N TYR A 134 -7.15 -17.48 19.70
CA TYR A 134 -6.40 -17.84 18.50
C TYR A 134 -7.05 -19.03 17.79
N ALA A 135 -7.33 -20.12 18.51
CA ALA A 135 -7.98 -21.30 17.94
C ALA A 135 -9.37 -20.97 17.36
N ALA A 136 -10.17 -20.19 18.08
CA ALA A 136 -11.47 -19.72 17.60
C ALA A 136 -11.33 -18.88 16.32
N PHE A 137 -10.36 -17.97 16.26
CA PHE A 137 -10.08 -17.18 15.05
C PHE A 137 -9.70 -18.05 13.86
N MET A 138 -8.79 -19.01 14.07
CA MET A 138 -8.31 -19.89 13.00
C MET A 138 -9.44 -20.75 12.42
N ALA A 139 -10.42 -21.14 13.24
CA ALA A 139 -11.63 -21.82 12.78
C ALA A 139 -12.64 -20.87 12.09
N GLN A 140 -12.78 -19.64 12.58
CA GLN A 140 -13.77 -18.67 12.07
C GLN A 140 -13.34 -17.99 10.77
N VAL A 141 -12.06 -17.68 10.59
CA VAL A 141 -11.61 -16.82 9.48
C VAL A 141 -11.93 -17.39 8.08
N PRO A 142 -11.79 -18.70 7.78
CA PRO A 142 -12.16 -19.21 6.46
C PRO A 142 -13.66 -19.11 6.19
N VAL A 143 -14.49 -19.29 7.23
CA VAL A 143 -15.95 -19.15 7.17
C VAL A 143 -16.32 -17.68 6.95
N PHE A 144 -15.73 -16.78 7.72
CA PHE A 144 -15.92 -15.34 7.57
C PHE A 144 -15.59 -14.87 6.15
N GLU A 145 -14.43 -15.27 5.62
CA GLU A 145 -14.02 -14.93 4.25
C GLU A 145 -14.95 -15.53 3.20
N LYS A 146 -15.46 -16.76 3.43
CA LYS A 146 -16.45 -17.37 2.54
C LYS A 146 -17.71 -16.53 2.45
N LEU A 147 -18.23 -16.02 3.57
CA LEU A 147 -19.41 -15.14 3.58
C LEU A 147 -19.18 -13.88 2.74
N LEU A 148 -17.98 -13.28 2.82
CA LEU A 148 -17.64 -12.10 2.01
C LEU A 148 -17.60 -12.42 0.51
N VAL A 149 -16.97 -13.54 0.16
CA VAL A 149 -16.83 -13.96 -1.24
C VAL A 149 -18.17 -14.39 -1.83
N ASP A 150 -18.99 -15.14 -1.09
CA ASP A 150 -20.33 -15.56 -1.49
C ASP A 150 -21.25 -14.36 -1.75
N ASP A 151 -21.12 -13.30 -0.94
CA ASP A 151 -21.85 -12.04 -1.13
C ASP A 151 -21.37 -11.27 -2.39
N GLY A 152 -20.17 -11.56 -2.90
CA GLY A 152 -19.63 -10.99 -4.13
C GLY A 152 -18.48 -9.99 -3.92
N ILE A 153 -17.89 -9.93 -2.72
CA ILE A 153 -16.63 -9.22 -2.50
C ILE A 153 -15.49 -10.03 -3.12
N ARG A 154 -14.72 -9.41 -4.02
CA ARG A 154 -13.51 -10.03 -4.56
C ARG A 154 -12.37 -9.82 -3.57
N LEU A 155 -12.09 -10.85 -2.78
CA LEU A 155 -11.03 -10.87 -1.77
C LEU A 155 -9.70 -11.32 -2.38
N ALA A 156 -8.65 -10.51 -2.24
CA ALA A 156 -7.29 -10.86 -2.60
C ALA A 156 -6.39 -10.79 -1.35
N LYS A 157 -5.69 -11.87 -1.03
CA LYS A 157 -4.81 -11.96 0.14
C LYS A 157 -3.36 -12.12 -0.28
N TYR A 158 -2.51 -11.18 0.10
CA TYR A 158 -1.08 -11.18 -0.24
C TYR A 158 -0.21 -11.33 0.99
N TRP A 159 0.74 -12.25 0.94
CA TRP A 159 1.83 -12.33 1.91
C TRP A 159 3.15 -11.90 1.26
N LEU A 160 3.72 -10.80 1.77
CA LEU A 160 5.00 -10.28 1.29
C LEU A 160 6.16 -11.05 1.94
N CYS A 161 6.84 -11.88 1.13
CA CYS A 161 7.95 -12.72 1.57
C CYS A 161 9.24 -11.91 1.68
N VAL A 162 9.93 -12.04 2.80
CA VAL A 162 11.23 -11.39 3.02
C VAL A 162 12.11 -12.30 3.87
N ASP A 163 13.33 -12.50 3.41
CA ASP A 163 14.32 -13.27 4.14
C ASP A 163 14.82 -12.46 5.34
N GLN A 164 15.23 -13.16 6.40
CA GLN A 164 15.70 -12.49 7.62
C GLN A 164 16.83 -11.50 7.34
N ALA A 165 17.82 -11.88 6.51
CA ALA A 165 18.92 -10.99 6.13
C ALA A 165 18.44 -9.67 5.48
N GLN A 166 17.42 -9.73 4.61
CA GLN A 166 16.85 -8.52 4.00
C GLN A 166 15.99 -7.73 4.99
N GLN A 167 15.31 -8.42 5.91
CA GLN A 167 14.57 -7.79 6.99
C GLN A 167 15.51 -6.97 7.90
N GLU A 168 16.63 -7.57 8.29
CA GLU A 168 17.68 -6.98 9.12
C GLU A 168 18.32 -5.75 8.48
N ALA A 169 18.68 -5.85 7.19
CA ALA A 169 19.23 -4.73 6.43
C ALA A 169 18.27 -3.52 6.43
N ARG A 170 16.96 -3.77 6.33
CA ARG A 170 15.93 -2.71 6.35
C ARG A 170 15.70 -2.12 7.73
N PHE A 171 15.81 -2.94 8.79
CA PHE A 171 15.80 -2.43 10.16
C PHE A 171 16.97 -1.47 10.38
N ALA A 172 18.18 -1.86 9.98
CA ALA A 172 19.37 -1.03 10.09
C ALA A 172 19.24 0.27 9.27
N GLU A 173 18.73 0.21 8.03
CA GLU A 173 18.48 1.40 7.21
C GLU A 173 17.51 2.38 7.90
N ARG A 174 16.39 1.88 8.43
CA ARG A 174 15.38 2.70 9.10
C ARG A 174 15.87 3.34 10.40
N ALA A 175 16.72 2.63 11.16
CA ALA A 175 17.30 3.17 12.38
C ALA A 175 18.23 4.37 12.09
N LYS A 176 19.00 4.28 10.99
CA LYS A 176 19.93 5.32 10.55
C LYS A 176 19.24 6.52 9.91
N ASP A 177 18.15 6.33 9.18
CA ASP A 177 17.43 7.39 8.45
C ASP A 177 16.38 8.10 9.33
N PRO A 178 16.57 9.39 9.70
CA PRO A 178 15.62 10.13 10.53
C PRO A 178 14.20 10.21 9.96
N LEU A 179 14.05 10.20 8.62
CA LEU A 179 12.75 10.25 7.94
C LEU A 179 12.02 8.90 7.95
N LYS A 180 12.70 7.82 8.33
CA LYS A 180 12.14 6.46 8.41
C LYS A 180 12.11 5.90 9.82
N ARG A 181 12.79 6.52 10.79
CA ARG A 181 12.88 6.04 12.17
C ARG A 181 11.52 5.83 12.84
N TRP A 182 10.53 6.68 12.53
CA TRP A 182 9.16 6.56 13.02
C TRP A 182 8.47 5.22 12.63
N LYS A 183 9.00 4.51 11.63
CA LYS A 183 8.51 3.18 11.19
C LYS A 183 9.03 2.02 12.04
N LEU A 184 9.74 2.30 13.13
CA LEU A 184 10.25 1.31 14.07
C LEU A 184 9.55 1.49 15.42
N SER A 185 8.72 0.52 15.79
CA SER A 185 8.08 0.46 17.09
C SER A 185 8.86 -0.41 18.08
N PRO A 186 8.66 -0.27 19.41
CA PRO A 186 9.22 -1.21 20.39
C PRO A 186 8.76 -2.66 20.17
N ILE A 187 7.56 -2.86 19.61
CA ILE A 187 7.05 -4.20 19.25
C ILE A 187 7.85 -4.76 18.08
N ASP A 188 8.20 -3.96 17.08
CA ASP A 188 8.96 -4.41 15.92
C ASP A 188 10.35 -4.93 16.34
N LEU A 189 10.99 -4.27 17.32
CA LEU A 189 12.27 -4.70 17.87
C LEU A 189 12.17 -6.05 18.59
N LYS A 190 11.10 -6.28 19.35
CA LYS A 190 10.84 -7.60 19.97
C LYS A 190 10.46 -8.65 18.95
N ALA A 191 9.73 -8.27 17.90
CA ALA A 191 9.31 -9.17 16.83
C ALA A 191 10.50 -9.69 16.01
N ARG A 192 11.53 -8.85 15.86
CA ARG A 192 12.81 -9.19 15.22
C ARG A 192 13.47 -10.44 15.84
N GLU A 193 13.46 -10.55 17.17
CA GLU A 193 14.04 -11.67 17.92
C GLU A 193 13.21 -12.97 17.79
N LYS A 194 11.96 -12.88 17.31
CA LYS A 194 11.01 -13.98 17.24
C LYS A 194 10.79 -14.50 15.81
N TYR A 195 11.81 -14.44 14.96
CA TYR A 195 11.69 -14.76 13.52
C TYR A 195 11.04 -16.13 13.28
N ASP A 196 11.50 -17.17 13.97
CA ASP A 196 10.98 -18.54 13.84
C ASP A 196 9.56 -18.71 14.37
N ALA A 197 9.20 -18.02 15.45
CA ALA A 197 7.84 -18.05 15.97
C ALA A 197 6.85 -17.45 14.95
N TYR A 198 7.22 -16.36 14.29
CA TYR A 198 6.46 -15.80 13.17
C TYR A 198 6.45 -16.73 11.94
N THR A 199 7.53 -17.50 11.69
CA THR A 199 7.53 -18.53 10.64
C THR A 199 6.47 -19.58 10.92
N ARG A 200 6.46 -20.15 12.13
CA ARG A 200 5.46 -21.16 12.53
C ARG A 200 4.03 -20.62 12.47
N ALA A 201 3.82 -19.39 12.95
CA ALA A 201 2.52 -18.74 12.91
C ALA A 201 2.03 -18.50 11.47
N ARG A 202 2.91 -18.07 10.56
CA ARG A 202 2.61 -17.94 9.13
C ARG A 202 2.24 -19.29 8.52
N GLU A 203 3.01 -20.35 8.76
CA GLU A 203 2.70 -21.68 8.18
C GLU A 203 1.34 -22.19 8.65
N ALA A 204 1.05 -22.09 9.95
CA ALA A 204 -0.26 -22.45 10.49
C ALA A 204 -1.40 -21.62 9.88
N MET A 205 -1.18 -20.31 9.71
CA MET A 205 -2.12 -19.40 9.04
C MET A 205 -2.38 -19.84 7.59
N LEU A 206 -1.33 -20.05 6.79
CA LEU A 206 -1.46 -20.44 5.38
C LEU A 206 -2.16 -21.78 5.25
N ALA A 207 -1.77 -22.78 6.04
CA ALA A 207 -2.36 -24.11 6.01
C ALA A 207 -3.87 -24.11 6.30
N ALA A 208 -4.32 -23.32 7.28
CA ALA A 208 -5.73 -23.29 7.67
C ALA A 208 -6.60 -22.38 6.78
N THR A 209 -6.00 -21.41 6.06
CA THR A 209 -6.77 -20.31 5.45
C THR A 209 -6.47 -20.09 3.96
N HIS A 210 -5.55 -20.84 3.36
CA HIS A 210 -5.43 -20.93 1.91
C HIS A 210 -6.53 -21.84 1.36
N THR A 211 -7.61 -21.25 0.86
CA THR A 211 -8.79 -21.98 0.38
C THR A 211 -9.08 -21.66 -1.08
N PRO A 212 -9.84 -22.50 -1.82
CA PRO A 212 -10.20 -22.21 -3.21
C PRO A 212 -10.97 -20.90 -3.40
N HIS A 213 -11.84 -20.53 -2.45
CA HIS A 213 -12.63 -19.29 -2.52
C HIS A 213 -11.86 -18.05 -2.04
N ALA A 214 -10.87 -18.22 -1.16
CA ALA A 214 -10.02 -17.15 -0.66
C ALA A 214 -8.55 -17.59 -0.59
N PRO A 215 -7.84 -17.67 -1.74
CA PRO A 215 -6.47 -18.14 -1.78
C PRO A 215 -5.49 -17.08 -1.25
N TRP A 216 -4.40 -17.55 -0.65
CA TRP A 216 -3.21 -16.74 -0.38
C TRP A 216 -2.30 -16.67 -1.60
N THR A 217 -1.79 -15.48 -1.88
CA THR A 217 -0.72 -15.24 -2.87
C THR A 217 0.56 -14.81 -2.16
N LEU A 218 1.63 -15.57 -2.32
CA LEU A 218 2.95 -15.24 -1.79
C LEU A 218 3.74 -14.46 -2.85
N VAL A 219 4.35 -13.35 -2.45
CA VAL A 219 5.15 -12.51 -3.37
C VAL A 219 6.54 -12.31 -2.79
N ASP A 220 7.57 -12.69 -3.55
CA ASP A 220 8.96 -12.37 -3.20
C ASP A 220 9.15 -10.84 -3.16
N PHE A 221 9.50 -10.36 -1.97
CA PHE A 221 9.71 -8.96 -1.68
C PHE A 221 11.14 -8.66 -1.23
N ASN A 222 12.10 -9.57 -1.41
CA ASN A 222 13.53 -9.32 -1.13
C ASN A 222 14.04 -8.10 -1.90
N ASP A 223 13.66 -7.98 -3.18
CA ASP A 223 13.67 -6.72 -3.92
C ASP A 223 12.25 -6.10 -3.91
N GLN A 224 12.06 -5.07 -3.09
CA GLN A 224 10.75 -4.40 -2.97
C GLN A 224 10.24 -3.79 -4.27
N ARG A 225 11.10 -3.38 -5.20
CA ARG A 225 10.67 -2.79 -6.49
C ARG A 225 10.11 -3.89 -7.38
N ARG A 226 10.82 -5.01 -7.49
CA ARG A 226 10.34 -6.21 -8.23
C ARG A 226 9.08 -6.79 -7.59
N GLY A 227 9.03 -6.89 -6.26
CA GLY A 227 7.86 -7.38 -5.53
C GLY A 227 6.60 -6.55 -5.80
N ARG A 228 6.72 -5.21 -5.81
CA ARG A 228 5.60 -4.31 -6.17
C ARG A 228 5.10 -4.55 -7.59
N LEU A 229 5.99 -4.59 -8.58
CA LEU A 229 5.61 -4.83 -9.98
C LEU A 229 4.94 -6.20 -10.12
N THR A 230 5.46 -7.22 -9.45
CA THR A 230 4.94 -8.60 -9.48
C THR A 230 3.54 -8.67 -8.88
N MET A 231 3.36 -8.13 -7.68
CA MET A 231 2.06 -8.08 -6.99
C MET A 231 1.01 -7.33 -7.82
N ILE A 232 1.36 -6.15 -8.35
CA ILE A 232 0.42 -5.35 -9.16
C ILE A 232 0.04 -6.09 -10.44
N ARG A 233 1.01 -6.72 -11.13
CA ARG A 233 0.74 -7.51 -12.34
C ARG A 233 -0.17 -8.70 -12.04
N HIS A 234 0.10 -9.43 -10.96
CA HIS A 234 -0.74 -10.55 -10.53
C HIS A 234 -2.17 -10.07 -10.23
N TRP A 235 -2.32 -8.99 -9.46
CA TRP A 235 -3.63 -8.47 -9.11
C TRP A 235 -4.41 -7.98 -10.34
N LEU A 236 -3.78 -7.22 -11.24
CA LEU A 236 -4.40 -6.81 -12.50
C LEU A 236 -4.88 -8.00 -13.33
N GLY A 237 -4.13 -9.11 -13.30
CA GLY A 237 -4.51 -10.34 -13.99
C GLY A 237 -5.78 -11.00 -13.45
N SER A 238 -6.17 -10.74 -12.20
CA SER A 238 -7.40 -11.26 -11.60
C SER A 238 -8.60 -10.32 -11.72
N LEU A 239 -8.37 -9.07 -12.14
CA LEU A 239 -9.43 -8.10 -12.38
C LEU A 239 -10.07 -8.31 -13.76
N PRO A 240 -11.34 -7.91 -13.96
CA PRO A 240 -11.94 -7.92 -15.28
C PRO A 240 -11.09 -7.13 -16.26
N ARG A 241 -10.81 -7.70 -17.43
CA ARG A 241 -10.03 -7.01 -18.47
C ARG A 241 -10.69 -5.69 -18.81
N THR A 242 -9.90 -4.63 -18.72
CA THR A 242 -10.27 -3.33 -19.27
C THR A 242 -10.23 -3.42 -20.80
N PRO A 243 -11.28 -2.97 -21.52
CA PRO A 243 -11.10 -2.60 -22.91
C PRO A 243 -9.94 -1.60 -23.01
N ALA A 244 -9.09 -1.76 -24.02
CA ALA A 244 -8.03 -0.79 -24.29
C ALA A 244 -8.68 0.57 -24.59
N ASP A 245 -8.49 1.50 -23.66
CA ASP A 245 -8.80 2.92 -23.76
C ASP A 245 -10.26 3.30 -24.12
N ALA A 246 -10.99 3.86 -23.15
CA ALA A 246 -12.08 4.77 -23.46
C ALA A 246 -11.39 6.03 -24.02
N GLY A 247 -11.23 6.09 -25.34
CA GLY A 247 -10.29 6.96 -26.05
C GLY A 247 -10.24 8.42 -25.60
N ALA A 248 -9.15 9.10 -25.96
CA ALA A 248 -8.81 10.45 -25.54
C ALA A 248 -10.03 11.39 -25.43
N LEU A 249 -10.29 11.87 -24.21
CA LEU A 249 -11.32 12.87 -23.96
C LEU A 249 -11.00 14.12 -24.79
N ARG A 250 -11.84 14.42 -25.79
CA ARG A 250 -11.71 15.64 -26.57
C ARG A 250 -12.22 16.82 -25.75
N LEU A 251 -11.30 17.69 -25.34
CA LEU A 251 -11.65 18.96 -24.73
C LEU A 251 -12.28 19.88 -25.79
N PRO A 252 -13.52 20.36 -25.59
CA PRO A 252 -14.11 21.37 -26.46
C PRO A 252 -13.24 22.64 -26.48
N LYS A 253 -13.17 23.32 -27.64
CA LYS A 253 -12.52 24.64 -27.71
C LYS A 253 -13.31 25.62 -26.85
N LEU A 254 -12.61 26.45 -26.08
CA LEU A 254 -13.23 27.55 -25.39
C LEU A 254 -13.77 28.56 -26.41
N GLY A 255 -14.99 29.08 -26.17
CA GLY A 255 -15.58 30.14 -26.99
C GLY A 255 -14.87 31.50 -26.85
N ALA A 256 -13.98 31.64 -25.87
CA ALA A 256 -13.19 32.83 -25.62
C ALA A 256 -11.74 32.45 -25.26
N ARG A 257 -10.85 33.45 -25.27
CA ARG A 257 -9.47 33.27 -24.80
C ARG A 257 -9.46 32.94 -23.30
N PRO A 258 -8.53 32.08 -22.82
CA PRO A 258 -8.34 31.85 -21.40
C PRO A 258 -8.14 33.16 -20.64
N GLN A 259 -8.83 33.31 -19.51
CA GLN A 259 -8.74 34.52 -18.69
C GLN A 259 -7.59 34.41 -17.68
N ARG A 260 -7.07 35.56 -17.24
CA ARG A 260 -6.07 35.64 -16.17
C ARG A 260 -6.76 36.05 -14.88
N GLU A 261 -6.67 35.19 -13.87
CA GLU A 261 -7.28 35.41 -12.57
C GLU A 261 -6.73 36.68 -11.89
N ARG A 262 -7.60 37.41 -11.18
CA ARG A 262 -7.24 38.62 -10.41
C ARG A 262 -7.99 38.63 -9.10
N TYR A 263 -7.25 38.78 -8.00
CA TYR A 263 -7.82 38.78 -6.66
C TYR A 263 -7.75 40.18 -6.05
N LYS A 264 -8.89 40.74 -5.65
CA LYS A 264 -8.99 42.09 -5.04
C LYS A 264 -9.18 42.06 -3.52
N VAL A 265 -9.79 40.99 -2.99
CA VAL A 265 -10.15 40.87 -1.57
C VAL A 265 -9.05 40.19 -0.76
N CYS A 266 -8.42 39.17 -1.33
CA CYS A 266 -7.36 38.40 -0.69
C CYS A 266 -6.29 38.09 -1.72
N LEU A 267 -5.05 38.51 -1.46
CA LEU A 267 -3.94 38.26 -2.39
C LEU A 267 -3.40 36.83 -2.20
N PRO A 268 -2.99 36.14 -3.29
CA PRO A 268 -2.23 34.91 -3.17
C PRO A 268 -0.95 35.13 -2.35
N ILE A 269 -0.55 34.13 -1.57
CA ILE A 269 0.75 34.14 -0.91
C ILE A 269 1.87 34.22 -1.97
N ALA A 270 3.01 34.82 -1.59
CA ALA A 270 4.17 34.89 -2.45
C ALA A 270 4.73 33.48 -2.73
N ASP A 271 5.32 33.30 -3.91
CA ASP A 271 6.08 32.10 -4.25
C ASP A 271 7.35 32.04 -3.38
N THR A 272 7.49 30.95 -2.63
CA THR A 272 8.63 30.65 -1.76
C THR A 272 9.28 29.31 -2.13
N SER A 273 9.14 28.90 -3.39
CA SER A 273 9.71 27.65 -3.91
C SER A 273 11.25 27.58 -3.84
N ASP A 274 11.92 28.72 -3.63
CA ASP A 274 13.32 28.77 -3.19
C ASP A 274 13.45 28.32 -1.71
N VAL A 275 13.60 27.01 -1.54
CA VAL A 275 13.72 26.32 -0.25
C VAL A 275 15.00 26.64 0.52
N THR A 276 15.90 27.47 -0.02
CA THR A 276 17.09 27.94 0.71
C THR A 276 16.77 29.09 1.67
N ALA A 277 15.63 29.75 1.51
CA ALA A 277 15.17 30.79 2.41
C ALA A 277 14.61 30.18 3.72
N PRO A 278 14.98 30.72 4.90
CA PRO A 278 14.46 30.22 6.18
C PRO A 278 12.95 30.44 6.27
N VAL A 279 12.22 29.42 6.76
CA VAL A 279 10.80 29.53 7.08
C VAL A 279 10.64 30.53 8.22
N LYS A 280 10.27 31.77 7.90
CA LYS A 280 10.01 32.79 8.91
C LYS A 280 8.77 32.39 9.73
N PRO A 281 8.83 32.44 11.07
CA PRO A 281 7.64 32.21 11.89
C PRO A 281 6.57 33.24 11.54
N ALA A 282 5.30 32.83 11.58
CA ALA A 282 4.17 33.73 11.34
C ALA A 282 4.30 34.95 12.26
N SER A 283 4.34 36.17 11.69
CA SER A 283 4.32 37.38 12.49
C SER A 283 3.02 37.40 13.30
N LYS A 284 3.13 37.66 14.61
CA LYS A 284 1.97 37.82 15.48
C LYS A 284 1.09 38.90 14.86
N ARG A 285 -0.16 38.55 14.53
CA ARG A 285 -1.16 39.54 14.10
C ARG A 285 -1.21 40.65 15.15
N PRO A 286 -1.29 41.94 14.75
CA PRO A 286 -1.50 43.00 15.72
C PRO A 286 -2.83 42.74 16.43
N SER A 287 -2.77 42.68 17.75
CA SER A 287 -3.94 42.67 18.63
C SER A 287 -4.76 43.92 18.35
N THR A 288 -5.89 43.79 17.67
CA THR A 288 -6.90 44.84 17.62
C THR A 288 -7.53 44.93 19.01
N ARG A 289 -7.22 46.02 19.73
CA ARG A 289 -8.05 46.53 20.83
C ARG A 289 -9.34 47.12 20.27
#